data_AF-A0A447JBQ7-F1
#
_entry.id   AF-A0A447JBQ7-F1
#
_cell.length_a   1.000
_cell.length_b   1.000
_cell.length_c   1.000
_cell.angle_alpha   90.00
_cell.angle_beta   90.00
_cell.angle_gamma   90.00
#
_symmetry.space_group_name_H-M   'P 1'
#
loop_
_entity.id
_entity.type
_entity.pdbx_description
1 polymer ?
#
loop_
_entity_poly.entity_id
_entity_poly.type
_entity_poly.pdbx_seq_one_letter_code
_entity_poly.pdbx_strand_id
1 'polypeptide(L)'
;MVTQIGGKGRIIACDLLPMDPIVGVDFLQGDFRDELVMKALLERVGDSKVQVVMSDMAPNMSGTPAVDIPRAMYLVELALEMCRDVLAPGRKFCSEGVPGRRFR
;
A
#
# COMPACT_ATOMS: atom_id res chain seq x y z
N MET A 1 -3.29 -12.70 10.35
CA MET A 1 -3.67 -12.22 9.00
C MET A 1 -3.60 -13.35 7.96
N VAL A 2 -2.46 -14.01 7.79
CA VAL A 2 -2.29 -15.14 6.85
C VAL A 2 -3.32 -16.28 7.07
N THR A 3 -3.65 -16.59 8.33
CA THR A 3 -4.63 -17.64 8.65
C THR A 3 -6.09 -17.27 8.29
N GLN A 4 -6.37 -16.01 7.94
CA GLN A 4 -7.73 -15.51 7.68
C GLN A 4 -8.06 -15.39 6.19
N ILE A 5 -7.06 -15.50 5.30
CA ILE A 5 -7.22 -15.31 3.84
C ILE A 5 -7.49 -16.62 3.07
N GLY A 6 -7.59 -17.75 3.77
CA GLY A 6 -7.83 -19.08 3.19
C GLY A 6 -6.63 -19.64 2.41
N GLY A 7 -6.69 -20.94 2.05
CA GLY A 7 -5.54 -21.66 1.45
C GLY A 7 -5.11 -21.23 0.04
N LYS A 8 -5.82 -20.29 -0.59
CA LYS A 8 -5.47 -19.69 -1.89
C LYS A 8 -5.19 -18.18 -1.80
N GLY A 9 -5.25 -17.60 -0.61
CA GLY A 9 -4.96 -16.19 -0.41
C GLY A 9 -3.47 -15.92 -0.62
N ARG A 10 -3.17 -14.82 -1.29
CA ARG A 10 -1.80 -14.31 -1.44
C ARG A 10 -1.71 -12.96 -0.74
N ILE A 11 -0.63 -12.76 0.02
CA ILE A 11 -0.29 -11.47 0.61
C ILE A 11 1.00 -10.99 -0.05
N ILE A 12 0.97 -9.77 -0.56
CA ILE A 12 2.16 -9.04 -1.00
C ILE A 12 2.28 -7.86 -0.05
N ALA A 13 3.44 -7.70 0.56
CA ALA A 13 3.73 -6.62 1.50
C ALA A 13 4.90 -5.79 0.98
N CYS A 14 4.82 -4.48 1.16
CA CYS A 14 5.90 -3.55 0.88
C CYS A 14 6.15 -2.69 2.10
N ASP A 15 7.40 -2.55 2.51
CA ASP A 15 7.79 -1.62 3.57
C ASP A 15 9.19 -1.08 3.31
N LEU A 16 9.46 0.12 3.82
CA LEU A 16 10.79 0.72 3.78
C LEU A 16 11.78 -0.05 4.66
N LEU A 17 11.30 -0.51 5.82
CA LEU A 17 12.10 -1.23 6.80
C LEU A 17 12.04 -2.74 6.57
N PRO A 18 13.13 -3.47 6.87
CA PRO A 18 13.09 -4.92 6.80
C PRO A 18 12.16 -5.48 7.88
N MET A 19 11.53 -6.60 7.59
CA MET A 19 10.73 -7.36 8.55
C MET A 19 11.13 -8.83 8.55
N ASP A 20 10.84 -9.53 9.64
CA ASP A 20 11.03 -10.97 9.70
C ASP A 20 10.13 -11.68 8.66
N PRO A 21 10.66 -12.67 7.94
CA PRO A 21 9.90 -13.36 6.90
C PRO A 21 8.71 -14.09 7.51
N ILE A 22 7.51 -13.81 6.97
CA ILE A 22 6.27 -14.47 7.36
C ILE A 22 5.88 -15.47 6.27
N VAL A 23 5.66 -16.73 6.66
CA VAL A 23 5.20 -17.78 5.73
C VAL A 23 3.90 -17.34 5.04
N GLY A 24 3.88 -17.40 3.70
CA GLY A 24 2.72 -17.00 2.89
C GLY A 24 2.64 -15.51 2.56
N VAL A 25 3.66 -14.71 2.93
CA VAL A 25 3.80 -13.30 2.57
C VAL A 25 4.97 -13.13 1.60
N ASP A 26 4.70 -12.53 0.44
CA ASP A 26 5.71 -12.07 -0.52
C ASP A 26 6.09 -10.64 -0.15
N PHE A 27 7.28 -10.46 0.42
CA PHE A 27 7.73 -9.17 0.93
C PHE A 27 8.69 -8.49 -0.06
N LEU A 28 8.42 -7.21 -0.36
CA LEU A 28 9.33 -6.33 -1.07
C LEU A 28 9.80 -5.23 -0.11
N GLN A 29 11.09 -5.19 0.17
CA GLN A 29 11.66 -4.04 0.87
C GLN A 29 11.93 -2.90 -0.11
N GLY A 30 11.43 -1.71 0.17
CA GLY A 30 11.66 -0.53 -0.67
C GLY A 30 10.80 0.65 -0.28
N ASP A 31 11.22 1.84 -0.73
CA ASP A 31 10.40 3.04 -0.61
C ASP A 31 9.27 2.99 -1.64
N PHE A 32 8.03 3.00 -1.19
CA PHE A 32 6.85 2.99 -2.07
C PHE A 32 6.79 4.20 -3.01
N ARG A 33 7.49 5.29 -2.68
CA ARG A 33 7.61 6.49 -3.53
C ARG A 33 8.57 6.29 -4.70
N ASP A 34 9.40 5.25 -4.67
CA ASP A 34 10.31 4.92 -5.75
C ASP A 34 9.55 4.17 -6.85
N GLU A 35 9.61 4.69 -8.07
CA GLU A 35 8.98 4.09 -9.25
C GLU A 35 9.46 2.65 -9.51
N LEU A 36 10.72 2.33 -9.19
CA LEU A 36 11.26 0.97 -9.35
C LEU A 36 10.61 0.00 -8.36
N VAL A 37 10.36 0.44 -7.13
CA VAL A 37 9.68 -0.36 -6.10
C VAL A 37 8.21 -0.54 -6.48
N MET A 38 7.55 0.52 -6.94
CA MET A 38 6.18 0.45 -7.46
C MET A 38 6.07 -0.55 -8.61
N LYS A 39 6.98 -0.47 -9.60
CA LYS A 39 6.99 -1.41 -10.73
C LYS A 39 7.20 -2.84 -10.26
N ALA A 40 8.14 -3.06 -9.35
CA ALA A 40 8.41 -4.39 -8.79
C ALA A 40 7.23 -4.94 -7.96
N LEU A 41 6.40 -4.08 -7.34
CA LEU A 41 5.14 -4.48 -6.71
C LEU A 41 4.09 -4.87 -7.74
N LEU A 42 3.90 -4.06 -8.78
CA LEU A 42 2.94 -4.33 -9.85
C LEU A 42 3.27 -5.64 -10.56
N GLU A 43 4.54 -5.91 -10.84
CA GLU A 43 5.01 -7.18 -11.40
C GLU A 43 4.71 -8.37 -10.48
N ARG A 44 4.87 -8.21 -9.15
CA ARG A 44 4.49 -9.25 -8.18
C ARG A 44 2.99 -9.49 -8.17
N VAL A 45 2.18 -8.43 -8.22
CA VAL A 45 0.71 -8.56 -8.35
C VAL A 45 0.37 -9.32 -9.63
N GLY A 46 1.07 -9.02 -10.72
CA GLY A 46 0.88 -9.62 -12.04
C GLY A 46 -0.47 -9.23 -12.65
N ASP A 47 -0.98 -10.06 -13.56
CA ASP A 47 -2.27 -9.82 -14.24
C ASP A 47 -3.49 -10.04 -13.32
N SER A 48 -3.25 -10.55 -12.10
CA SER A 48 -4.31 -10.83 -11.15
C SER A 48 -4.72 -9.56 -10.42
N LYS A 49 -6.01 -9.22 -10.50
CA LYS A 49 -6.56 -8.12 -9.71
C LYS A 49 -6.59 -8.48 -8.22
N VAL A 50 -6.17 -7.55 -7.37
CA VAL A 50 -6.20 -7.69 -5.91
C VAL A 50 -7.58 -7.38 -5.36
N GLN A 51 -7.89 -8.01 -4.23
CA GLN A 51 -9.20 -7.90 -3.59
C GLN A 51 -9.27 -6.77 -2.56
N VAL A 52 -8.13 -6.45 -1.96
CA VAL A 52 -7.98 -5.43 -0.93
C VAL A 52 -6.59 -4.84 -1.07
N VAL A 53 -6.49 -3.51 -1.00
CA VAL A 53 -5.23 -2.79 -0.77
C VAL A 53 -5.34 -2.10 0.59
N MET A 54 -4.32 -2.27 1.43
CA MET A 54 -4.19 -1.61 2.71
C MET A 54 -2.88 -0.84 2.74
N SER A 55 -2.94 0.43 3.10
CA SER A 55 -1.78 1.32 3.23
C SER A 55 -1.75 1.91 4.63
N ASP A 56 -0.77 1.50 5.43
CA ASP A 56 -0.45 2.11 6.73
C ASP A 56 0.73 3.09 6.60
N MET A 57 0.94 3.63 5.40
CA MET A 57 2.06 4.51 5.11
C MET A 57 1.81 5.93 5.66
N ALA A 58 2.67 6.34 6.58
CA ALA A 58 2.75 7.70 7.10
C ALA A 58 4.09 8.34 6.73
N PRO A 59 4.15 9.65 6.43
CA PRO A 59 5.42 10.33 6.29
C PRO A 59 6.06 10.52 7.67
N ASN A 60 7.37 10.77 7.68
CA ASN A 60 8.03 11.29 8.89
C ASN A 60 7.39 12.64 9.27
N MET A 61 6.68 12.63 10.39
CA MET A 61 5.98 13.80 10.91
C MET A 61 6.99 14.82 11.44
N SER A 62 6.98 16.01 10.86
CA SER A 62 7.77 17.16 11.34
C SER A 62 7.10 17.89 12.51
N GLY A 63 5.83 17.59 12.79
CA GLY A 63 4.99 18.31 13.74
C GLY A 63 4.39 19.60 13.17
N THR A 64 4.64 19.88 11.89
CA THR A 64 4.14 21.07 11.19
C THR A 64 3.06 20.66 10.19
N PRO A 65 1.77 20.93 10.46
CA PRO A 65 0.68 20.46 9.60
C PRO A 65 0.80 20.88 8.14
N ALA A 66 1.33 22.08 7.89
CA ALA A 66 1.53 22.63 6.54
C ALA A 66 2.51 21.79 5.68
N VAL A 67 3.38 21.00 6.31
CA VAL A 67 4.34 20.10 5.65
C VAL A 67 3.87 18.65 5.72
N ASP A 68 3.34 18.25 6.87
CA ASP A 68 2.98 16.85 7.14
C ASP A 68 1.73 16.42 6.36
N ILE A 69 0.71 17.28 6.25
CA ILE A 69 -0.52 16.95 5.52
C ILE A 69 -0.23 16.71 4.03
N PRO A 70 0.47 17.61 3.30
CA PRO A 70 0.81 17.35 1.89
C PRO A 70 1.62 16.07 1.69
N ARG A 71 2.55 15.74 2.60
CA ARG A 71 3.35 14.51 2.51
C ARG A 71 2.49 13.26 2.70
N ALA A 72 1.56 13.28 3.65
CA ALA A 72 0.62 12.17 3.85
C ALA A 72 -0.34 12.04 2.67
N MET A 73 -0.84 13.16 2.14
CA MET A 73 -1.66 13.18 0.94
C MET A 73 -0.95 12.55 -0.26
N TYR A 74 0.32 12.88 -0.48
CA TYR A 74 1.11 12.32 -1.58
C TYR A 74 1.21 10.79 -1.51
N LEU A 75 1.42 10.23 -0.32
CA LEU A 75 1.45 8.76 -0.13
C LEU A 75 0.09 8.12 -0.43
N VAL A 76 -1.01 8.74 0.01
CA VAL A 76 -2.36 8.24 -0.29
C VAL A 76 -2.68 8.34 -1.77
N GLU A 77 -2.23 9.41 -2.46
CA GLU A 77 -2.42 9.58 -3.90
C GLU A 77 -1.68 8.50 -4.69
N LEU A 78 -0.42 8.20 -4.34
CA LEU A 78 0.33 7.09 -4.95
C LEU A 78 -0.36 5.73 -4.73
N ALA A 79 -0.85 5.47 -3.51
CA ALA A 79 -1.56 4.23 -3.20
C ALA A 79 -2.88 4.13 -3.97
N LEU A 80 -3.59 5.25 -4.13
CA LEU A 80 -4.82 5.33 -4.92
C LEU A 80 -4.55 5.13 -6.41
N GLU A 81 -3.44 5.67 -6.94
CA GLU A 81 -3.00 5.46 -8.32
C GLU A 81 -2.74 3.98 -8.58
N MET A 82 -1.93 3.33 -7.72
CA MET A 82 -1.71 1.88 -7.77
C MET A 82 -3.02 1.10 -7.77
N CYS A 83 -3.98 1.48 -6.92
CA CYS A 83 -5.29 0.84 -6.84
C CYS A 83 -6.04 0.80 -8.17
N ARG A 84 -5.86 1.78 -9.06
CA ARG A 84 -6.51 1.79 -10.38
C ARG A 84 -6.01 0.65 -11.26
N ASP A 85 -4.74 0.32 -11.13
CA ASP A 85 -4.10 -0.73 -11.91
C ASP A 85 -4.32 -2.11 -11.29
N VAL A 86 -4.39 -2.20 -9.96
CA VAL A 86 -4.43 -3.50 -9.28
C VAL A 86 -5.80 -3.93 -8.76
N LEU A 87 -6.72 -3.02 -8.40
CA LEU A 87 -8.01 -3.44 -7.80
C LEU A 87 -8.97 -4.01 -8.82
N ALA A 88 -9.64 -5.10 -8.46
CA ALA A 88 -10.78 -5.60 -9.22
C ALA A 88 -12.00 -4.69 -9.02
N PRO A 89 -12.98 -4.67 -9.95
CA PRO A 89 -14.23 -3.97 -9.75
C PRO A 89 -14.91 -4.37 -8.42
N GLY A 90 -15.38 -3.38 -7.65
CA GLY A 90 -16.09 -3.59 -6.37
C GLY A 90 -15.19 -3.96 -5.18
N ARG A 91 -13.86 -3.83 -5.31
CA ARG A 91 -12.89 -4.10 -4.24
C ARG A 91 -12.56 -2.86 -3.42
N LYS A 92 -11.89 -3.06 -2.28
CA LYS A 92 -11.72 -2.03 -1.26
C LYS A 92 -10.27 -1.55 -1.15
N PHE A 93 -10.11 -0.25 -0.98
CA PHE A 93 -8.88 0.41 -0.57
C PHE A 93 -9.07 0.98 0.83
N CYS A 94 -8.08 0.76 1.70
CA CYS A 94 -8.02 1.36 3.02
C CYS A 94 -6.65 2.02 3.19
N SER A 95 -6.64 3.28 3.64
CA SER A 95 -5.42 4.01 3.98
C SER A 95 -5.57 4.66 5.35
N GLU A 96 -4.43 5.01 5.96
CA GLU A 96 -4.43 5.87 7.13
C GLU A 96 -5.16 7.20 6.85
N GLY A 97 -5.90 7.69 7.83
CA GLY A 97 -6.74 8.87 7.68
C GLY A 97 -5.94 10.17 7.63
N VAL A 98 -6.10 10.93 6.56
CA VAL A 98 -5.50 12.27 6.44
C VAL A 98 -6.54 13.36 6.81
N PRO A 99 -6.24 14.26 7.78
CA PRO A 99 -7.16 15.33 8.17
C PRO A 99 -7.57 16.22 7.00
N GLY A 100 -8.86 16.54 6.90
CA GLY A 100 -9.40 17.49 5.92
C GLY A 100 -9.68 16.94 4.53
N ARG A 101 -9.41 15.65 4.25
CA ARG A 101 -9.78 14.99 2.99
C ARG A 101 -10.65 13.76 3.23
N ARG A 102 -11.67 13.60 2.38
CA ARG A 102 -12.48 12.39 2.28
C ARG A 102 -12.24 11.78 0.90
N PHE A 103 -11.57 10.63 0.86
CA PHE A 103 -11.42 9.83 -0.35
C PHE A 103 -12.73 9.05 -0.56
N ARG A 104 -13.32 9.15 -1.76
CA ARG A 104 -14.57 8.47 -2.15
C ARG A 104 -14.27 7.30 -3.07
#